data_AF-A0A7C5HBL4-F1
#
_entry.id   AF-A0A7C5HBL4-F1
#
_cell.length_a   1.000
_cell.length_b   1.000
_cell.length_c   1.000
_cell.angle_alpha   90.00
_cell.angle_beta   90.00
_cell.angle_gamma   90.00
#
_symmetry.space_group_name_H-M   'P 1'
#
loop_
_entity.id
_entity.type
_entity.pdbx_description
1 polymer ?
#
loop_
_entity_poly.entity_id
_entity_poly.type
_entity_poly.pdbx_seq_one_letter_code
_entity_poly.pdbx_strand_id
1 'polypeptide(L)'
;VDAFRYYVVRELDIGPDGNWTDASFAARYHAELANGLGNLVNRSLSMLKKYRAGRVPHPHDELAPFVNEVVTQTRQLLEQNKLQAALVNIWELVDHANQYVDRTMPFKLAKDPAQAARLDQVLYNLAEVCRILAVLLWPFIPDTAARIYKLLGLEGIPNKFAMAAWGGLPQGHQIGQLEVLFPRKDR
;
A
#
# COMPACT_ATOMS: atom_id res chain seq x y z
N VAL A 1 6.59 3.91 -16.62
CA VAL A 1 5.21 4.10 -17.14
C VAL A 1 4.23 4.37 -16.01
N ASP A 2 4.19 3.53 -14.96
CA ASP A 2 3.26 3.71 -13.83
C ASP A 2 3.25 5.08 -13.15
N ALA A 3 4.42 5.67 -12.88
CA ALA A 3 4.48 7.01 -12.31
C ALA A 3 3.72 8.05 -13.15
N PHE A 4 3.80 7.93 -14.48
CA PHE A 4 3.07 8.79 -15.41
C PHE A 4 1.57 8.49 -15.38
N ARG A 5 1.16 7.21 -15.38
CA ARG A 5 -0.26 6.82 -15.24
C ARG A 5 -0.87 7.37 -13.97
N TYR A 6 -0.16 7.23 -12.85
CA TYR A 6 -0.54 7.77 -11.56
C TYR A 6 -0.74 9.29 -11.64
N TYR A 7 0.27 10.01 -12.13
CA TYR A 7 0.22 11.47 -12.21
C TYR A 7 -0.96 11.96 -13.05
N VAL A 8 -1.18 11.36 -14.23
CA VAL A 8 -2.27 11.74 -15.14
C VAL A 8 -3.62 11.62 -14.43
N VAL A 9 -3.90 10.50 -13.78
CA VAL A 9 -5.17 10.29 -13.07
C VAL A 9 -5.27 11.15 -11.80
N ARG A 10 -4.13 11.43 -11.16
CA ARG A 10 -4.07 12.19 -9.90
C ARG A 10 -4.25 13.70 -10.11
N GLU A 11 -3.69 14.25 -11.18
CA GLU A 11 -3.68 15.68 -11.49
C GLU A 11 -4.88 16.10 -12.35
N LEU A 12 -5.24 15.26 -13.32
CA LEU A 12 -6.22 15.61 -14.34
C LEU A 12 -7.56 15.00 -13.93
N ASP A 13 -8.43 15.83 -13.34
CA ASP A 13 -9.84 15.44 -13.26
C ASP A 13 -10.40 15.30 -14.67
N ILE A 14 -11.39 14.43 -14.84
CA ILE A 14 -12.04 14.25 -16.14
C ILE A 14 -12.95 15.48 -16.37
N GLY A 15 -12.46 16.47 -17.12
CA GLY A 15 -13.26 17.65 -17.48
C GLY A 15 -12.43 18.88 -17.87
N PRO A 16 -11.77 19.56 -16.92
CA PRO A 16 -10.99 20.76 -17.21
C PRO A 16 -9.63 20.43 -17.86
N ASP A 17 -9.10 21.37 -18.64
CA ASP A 17 -7.72 21.31 -19.14
C ASP A 17 -6.76 21.28 -17.95
N GLY A 18 -5.90 20.26 -17.88
CA GLY A 18 -4.89 20.19 -16.83
C GLY A 18 -3.49 20.51 -17.32
N ASN A 19 -2.72 21.16 -16.44
CA ASN A 19 -1.40 21.69 -16.74
C ASN A 19 -0.31 20.73 -16.30
N TRP A 20 0.28 20.00 -17.26
CA TRP A 20 1.50 19.23 -17.02
C TRP A 20 2.70 20.17 -16.79
N THR A 21 3.49 19.90 -15.75
CA THR A 21 4.86 20.40 -15.66
C THR A 21 5.78 19.31 -15.13
N ASP A 22 7.03 19.26 -15.59
CA ASP A 22 8.03 18.30 -15.10
C ASP A 22 8.27 18.47 -13.59
N ALA A 23 8.16 19.70 -13.10
CA ALA A 23 8.29 20.03 -11.67
C ALA A 23 7.15 19.44 -10.83
N SER A 24 5.88 19.60 -11.25
CA SER A 24 4.75 19.02 -10.52
C SER A 24 4.73 17.49 -10.61
N PHE A 25 5.16 16.92 -11.74
CA PHE A 25 5.38 15.48 -11.86
C PHE A 25 6.42 14.95 -10.87
N ALA A 26 7.60 15.58 -10.84
CA ALA A 26 8.67 15.20 -9.91
C ALA A 26 8.21 15.33 -8.45
N ALA A 27 7.52 16.43 -8.11
CA ALA A 27 7.01 16.66 -6.77
C ALA A 27 6.07 15.54 -6.29
N ARG A 28 5.07 15.14 -7.12
CA ARG A 28 4.17 14.03 -6.79
C ARG A 28 4.88 12.68 -6.73
N TYR A 29 5.78 12.42 -7.67
CA TYR A 29 6.59 11.20 -7.64
C TYR A 29 7.32 11.06 -6.30
N HIS A 30 7.95 12.13 -5.83
CA HIS A 30 8.68 12.10 -4.56
C HIS A 30 7.75 12.02 -3.36
N ALA A 31 6.73 12.88 -3.28
CA ALA A 31 5.86 12.99 -2.11
C ALA A 31 4.92 11.78 -1.97
N GLU A 32 4.18 11.45 -3.02
CA GLU A 32 3.11 10.46 -2.96
C GLU A 32 3.65 9.05 -3.23
N LEU A 33 4.36 8.83 -4.35
CA LEU A 33 4.83 7.49 -4.73
C LEU A 33 6.00 7.02 -3.88
N ALA A 34 7.11 7.77 -3.86
CA ALA A 34 8.31 7.33 -3.15
C ALA A 34 8.18 7.42 -1.63
N ASN A 35 7.77 8.58 -1.10
CA ASN A 35 7.67 8.82 0.34
C ASN A 35 6.35 8.34 0.96
N GLY A 36 5.28 8.17 0.17
CA GLY A 36 4.02 7.57 0.62
C GLY A 36 4.01 6.05 0.44
N LEU A 37 3.55 5.59 -0.73
CA LEU A 37 3.33 4.16 -1.02
C LEU A 37 4.62 3.33 -0.90
N GLY A 38 5.70 3.78 -1.53
CA GLY A 38 7.00 3.09 -1.53
C GLY A 38 7.58 2.94 -0.13
N ASN A 39 7.55 4.01 0.66
CA ASN A 39 7.99 4.00 2.05
C ASN A 39 7.16 3.06 2.92
N LEU A 40 5.82 3.10 2.78
CA LEU A 40 4.92 2.21 3.51
C LEU A 40 5.25 0.74 3.25
N VAL A 41 5.30 0.32 1.99
CA VAL A 41 5.57 -1.08 1.62
C VAL A 41 6.95 -1.50 2.10
N ASN A 42 7.98 -0.68 1.85
CA ASN A 42 9.35 -0.97 2.25
C ASN A 42 9.46 -1.12 3.77
N ARG A 43 8.93 -0.18 4.56
CA ARG A 43 8.98 -0.22 6.03
C ARG A 43 8.25 -1.45 6.54
N SER A 44 7.01 -1.68 6.08
CA SER A 44 6.16 -2.79 6.54
C SER A 44 6.82 -4.14 6.33
N LEU A 45 7.26 -4.42 5.09
CA LEU A 45 7.83 -5.72 4.74
C LEU A 45 9.27 -5.89 5.28
N SER A 46 10.04 -4.80 5.41
CA SER A 46 11.36 -4.86 6.07
C SER A 46 11.25 -5.19 7.55
N MET A 47 10.26 -4.62 8.25
CA MET A 47 10.00 -4.93 9.66
C MET A 47 9.52 -6.36 9.82
N LEU A 48 8.62 -6.83 8.96
CA LEU A 48 8.18 -8.22 8.95
C LEU A 48 9.36 -9.19 8.70
N LYS A 49 10.22 -8.87 7.72
CA LYS A 49 11.45 -9.62 7.46
C LYS A 49 12.38 -9.64 8.66
N LYS A 50 12.61 -8.49 9.28
CA LYS A 50 13.56 -8.33 10.39
C LYS A 50 13.10 -9.00 11.67
N TYR A 51 11.83 -8.84 12.03
CA TYR A 51 11.32 -9.25 13.34
C TYR A 51 10.67 -10.62 13.34
N ARG A 52 10.26 -11.14 12.17
CA ARG A 52 9.60 -12.45 12.01
C ARG A 52 10.16 -13.28 10.86
N ALA A 53 11.39 -12.99 10.41
CA ALA A 53 12.03 -13.68 9.29
C ALA A 53 11.19 -13.68 7.99
N GLY A 54 10.26 -12.72 7.86
CA GLY A 54 9.39 -12.60 6.70
C GLY A 54 8.18 -13.54 6.74
N ARG A 55 7.94 -14.21 7.86
CA ARG A 55 6.75 -15.05 8.07
C ARG A 55 5.61 -14.22 8.63
N VAL A 56 4.48 -14.23 7.94
CA VAL A 56 3.26 -13.51 8.34
C VAL A 56 2.77 -14.06 9.69
N PRO A 57 2.49 -13.19 10.69
CA PRO A 57 1.91 -13.61 11.98
C PRO A 57 0.47 -14.12 11.85
N HIS A 58 -0.17 -14.43 12.98
CA HIS A 58 -1.59 -14.78 12.99
C HIS A 58 -2.45 -13.62 12.44
N PRO A 59 -3.57 -13.89 11.76
CA PRO A 59 -4.48 -12.84 11.31
C PRO A 59 -5.01 -11.95 12.44
N HIS A 60 -5.07 -10.65 12.15
CA HIS A 60 -5.62 -9.61 13.01
C HIS A 60 -6.38 -8.59 12.15
N ASP A 61 -7.21 -7.75 12.77
CA ASP A 61 -8.20 -6.94 12.04
C ASP A 61 -8.32 -5.50 12.54
N GLU A 62 -7.33 -4.99 13.28
CA GLU A 62 -7.34 -3.62 13.82
C GLU A 62 -7.57 -2.55 12.75
N LEU A 63 -6.98 -2.70 11.56
CA LEU A 63 -7.18 -1.79 10.43
C LEU A 63 -8.34 -2.20 9.50
N ALA A 64 -8.93 -3.39 9.70
CA ALA A 64 -9.96 -3.93 8.80
C ALA A 64 -11.18 -3.02 8.66
N PRO A 65 -11.75 -2.40 9.72
CA PRO A 65 -12.92 -1.52 9.58
C PRO A 65 -12.66 -0.35 8.64
N PHE A 66 -11.56 0.37 8.84
CA PHE A 66 -11.18 1.52 8.00
C PHE A 66 -10.86 1.08 6.56
N VAL A 67 -10.14 -0.04 6.41
CA VAL A 67 -9.80 -0.58 5.09
C VAL A 67 -11.07 -1.01 4.32
N ASN A 68 -12.03 -1.64 4.99
CA ASN A 68 -13.29 -2.05 4.38
C ASN A 68 -14.14 -0.83 3.93
N GLU A 69 -14.11 0.26 4.69
CA GLU A 69 -14.71 1.53 4.30
C GLU A 69 -14.05 2.08 3.02
N VAL A 70 -12.71 2.18 3.00
CA VAL A 70 -11.96 2.64 1.82
C VAL A 70 -12.25 1.75 0.61
N VAL A 71 -12.26 0.42 0.76
CA VAL A 71 -12.58 -0.52 -0.33
C VAL A 71 -14.00 -0.27 -0.85
N THR A 72 -14.98 -0.10 0.04
CA THR A 72 -16.38 0.16 -0.34
C THR A 72 -16.52 1.47 -1.10
N GLN A 73 -15.94 2.55 -0.57
CA GLN A 73 -15.99 3.87 -1.21
C GLN A 73 -15.24 3.89 -2.55
N THR A 74 -14.08 3.23 -2.63
CA THR A 74 -13.32 3.08 -3.88
C THR A 74 -14.17 2.43 -4.96
N ARG A 75 -14.89 1.34 -4.62
CA ARG A 75 -15.80 0.68 -5.56
C ARG A 75 -16.87 1.65 -6.07
N GLN A 76 -17.56 2.33 -5.16
CA GLN A 76 -18.63 3.27 -5.53
C GLN A 76 -18.13 4.40 -6.44
N LEU A 77 -16.93 4.94 -6.17
CA LEU A 77 -16.31 5.97 -6.99
C LEU A 77 -15.94 5.44 -8.39
N LEU A 78 -15.40 4.22 -8.48
CA LEU A 78 -15.08 3.58 -9.75
C LEU A 78 -16.34 3.28 -10.57
N GLU A 79 -17.42 2.79 -9.95
CA GLU A 79 -18.72 2.56 -10.61
C GLU A 79 -19.34 3.86 -11.17
N GLN A 80 -18.98 5.01 -10.59
CA GLN A 80 -19.37 6.34 -11.05
C GLN A 80 -18.37 6.97 -12.04
N ASN A 81 -17.34 6.24 -12.48
CA ASN A 81 -16.25 6.74 -13.32
C ASN A 81 -15.41 7.88 -12.70
N LYS A 82 -15.44 8.05 -11.36
CA LYS A 82 -14.69 9.07 -10.63
C LYS A 82 -13.28 8.57 -10.28
N LEU A 83 -12.44 8.38 -11.31
CA LEU A 83 -11.11 7.77 -11.18
C LEU A 83 -10.17 8.53 -10.24
N GLN A 84 -10.11 9.87 -10.37
CA GLN A 84 -9.28 10.71 -9.51
C GLN A 84 -9.70 10.61 -8.04
N ALA A 85 -11.00 10.71 -7.77
CA ALA A 85 -11.54 10.59 -6.42
C ALA A 85 -11.29 9.19 -5.83
N ALA A 86 -11.42 8.13 -6.63
CA ALA A 86 -11.06 6.78 -6.20
C ALA A 86 -9.57 6.70 -5.81
N LEU A 87 -8.68 7.29 -6.60
CA LEU A 87 -7.25 7.31 -6.31
C LEU A 87 -6.91 8.15 -5.05
N VAL A 88 -7.62 9.26 -4.82
CA VAL A 88 -7.54 10.05 -3.57
C VAL A 88 -7.91 9.19 -2.37
N ASN A 89 -9.07 8.52 -2.43
CA ASN A 89 -9.55 7.64 -1.37
C ASN A 89 -8.59 6.47 -1.08
N ILE A 90 -7.96 5.90 -2.11
CA ILE A 90 -6.89 4.90 -1.92
C ILE A 90 -5.68 5.51 -1.20
N TRP A 91 -5.34 6.77 -1.49
CA TRP A 91 -4.22 7.46 -0.84
C TRP A 91 -4.47 7.76 0.63
N GLU A 92 -5.72 7.99 1.03
CA GLU A 92 -6.09 8.10 2.46
C GLU A 92 -5.70 6.82 3.23
N LEU A 93 -5.82 5.64 2.60
CA LEU A 93 -5.33 4.38 3.18
C LEU A 93 -3.81 4.31 3.29
N VAL A 94 -3.08 4.81 2.28
CA VAL A 94 -1.62 4.90 2.34
C VAL A 94 -1.18 5.78 3.51
N ASP A 95 -1.82 6.93 3.68
CA ASP A 95 -1.50 7.88 4.75
C ASP A 95 -1.89 7.33 6.12
N HIS A 96 -3.08 6.74 6.25
CA HIS A 96 -3.53 6.12 7.50
C HIS A 96 -2.59 4.99 7.94
N ALA A 97 -2.12 4.16 7.00
CA ALA A 97 -1.19 3.09 7.31
C ALA A 97 0.20 3.60 7.68
N ASN A 98 0.71 4.66 7.04
CA ASN A 98 1.95 5.32 7.47
C ASN A 98 1.82 5.87 8.91
N GLN A 99 0.72 6.56 9.21
CA GLN A 99 0.44 7.06 10.55
C GLN A 99 0.32 5.91 11.56
N TYR A 100 -0.24 4.77 11.17
CA TYR A 100 -0.32 3.58 12.02
C TYR A 100 1.08 3.06 12.38
N VAL A 101 2.04 3.02 11.44
CA VAL A 101 3.44 2.68 11.74
C VAL A 101 4.02 3.66 12.77
N ASP A 102 3.80 4.96 12.59
CA ASP A 102 4.41 5.99 13.43
C ASP A 102 3.80 6.01 14.84
N ARG A 103 2.50 5.74 14.99
CA ARG A 103 1.81 5.63 16.29
C ARG A 103 2.17 4.35 17.04
N THR A 104 2.22 3.22 16.34
CA THR A 104 2.48 1.92 16.98
C THR A 104 3.95 1.67 17.26
N MET A 105 4.84 2.39 16.58
CA MET A 105 6.29 2.31 16.75
C MET A 105 6.79 0.86 16.86
N PRO A 106 6.57 0.00 15.85
CA PRO A 106 6.92 -1.43 15.89
C PRO A 106 8.40 -1.69 16.20
N PHE A 107 9.28 -0.76 15.86
CA PHE A 107 10.69 -0.81 16.21
C PHE A 107 10.97 -0.69 17.72
N LYS A 108 10.07 -0.07 18.49
CA LYS A 108 10.11 -0.08 19.97
C LYS A 108 9.48 -1.36 20.51
N LEU A 109 8.32 -1.76 19.98
CA LEU A 109 7.65 -3.01 20.37
C LEU A 109 8.59 -4.23 20.22
N ALA A 110 9.39 -4.26 19.15
CA ALA A 110 10.35 -5.33 18.89
C ALA A 110 11.51 -5.43 19.90
N LYS A 111 11.69 -4.43 20.78
CA LYS A 111 12.72 -4.45 21.84
C LYS A 111 12.21 -5.04 23.15
N ASP A 112 10.90 -5.22 23.30
CA ASP A 112 10.26 -5.73 24.51
C ASP A 112 9.56 -7.06 24.23
N PRO A 113 10.07 -8.19 24.76
CA PRO A 113 9.44 -9.50 24.60
C PRO A 113 7.98 -9.56 25.09
N ALA A 114 7.61 -8.77 26.10
CA ALA A 114 6.23 -8.73 26.60
C ALA A 114 5.26 -8.15 25.56
N GLN A 115 5.76 -7.38 24.59
CA GLN A 115 4.97 -6.76 23.52
C GLN A 115 4.96 -7.57 22.22
N ALA A 116 5.43 -8.83 22.24
CA ALA A 116 5.52 -9.66 21.05
C ALA A 116 4.16 -9.84 20.33
N ALA A 117 3.08 -10.04 21.08
CA ALA A 117 1.73 -10.17 20.52
C ALA A 117 1.24 -8.87 19.86
N ARG A 118 1.53 -7.71 20.47
CA ARG A 118 1.19 -6.41 19.88
C ARG A 118 1.98 -6.17 18.60
N LEU A 119 3.26 -6.54 18.57
CA LEU A 119 4.09 -6.46 17.37
C LEU A 119 3.51 -7.35 16.25
N ASP A 120 3.07 -8.57 16.55
CA ASP A 120 2.46 -9.47 15.57
C ASP A 120 1.21 -8.87 14.93
N GLN A 121 0.33 -8.30 15.75
CA GLN A 121 -0.84 -7.58 15.28
C GLN A 121 -0.48 -6.44 14.32
N VAL A 122 0.48 -5.59 14.70
CA VAL A 122 0.93 -4.47 13.86
C VAL A 122 1.50 -4.96 12.52
N LEU A 123 2.36 -5.97 12.56
CA LEU A 123 3.01 -6.50 11.36
C LEU A 123 2.01 -7.17 10.42
N TYR A 124 1.05 -7.92 10.93
CA TYR A 124 -0.02 -8.50 10.13
C TYR A 124 -0.85 -7.42 9.44
N ASN A 125 -1.35 -6.44 10.21
CA ASN A 125 -2.20 -5.37 9.68
C ASN A 125 -1.49 -4.59 8.55
N LEU A 126 -0.21 -4.26 8.73
CA LEU A 126 0.58 -3.57 7.71
C LEU A 126 0.80 -4.40 6.44
N ALA A 127 1.12 -5.68 6.59
CA ALA A 127 1.30 -6.57 5.44
C ALA A 127 -0.03 -6.74 4.66
N GLU A 128 -1.14 -6.89 5.38
CA GLU A 128 -2.46 -7.05 4.78
C GLU A 128 -2.94 -5.78 4.07
N VAL A 129 -2.68 -4.60 4.64
CA VAL A 129 -2.90 -3.33 3.94
C VAL A 129 -2.08 -3.25 2.66
N CYS A 130 -0.80 -3.65 2.67
CA CYS A 130 0.02 -3.65 1.44
C CYS A 130 -0.59 -4.55 0.37
N ARG A 131 -1.14 -5.71 0.75
CA ARG A 131 -1.81 -6.63 -0.18
C ARG A 131 -3.06 -5.99 -0.80
N ILE A 132 -3.89 -5.37 0.02
CA ILE A 132 -5.12 -4.72 -0.44
C ILE A 132 -4.81 -3.51 -1.33
N LEU A 133 -3.81 -2.71 -0.97
CA LEU A 133 -3.34 -1.60 -1.80
C LEU A 133 -2.90 -2.09 -3.19
N ALA A 134 -2.22 -3.23 -3.30
CA ALA A 134 -1.87 -3.79 -4.60
C ALA A 134 -3.10 -4.09 -5.48
N VAL A 135 -4.19 -4.58 -4.89
CA VAL A 135 -5.46 -4.82 -5.62
C VAL A 135 -6.13 -3.52 -6.02
N LEU A 136 -6.25 -2.56 -5.11
CA LEU A 136 -6.90 -1.27 -5.39
C LEU A 136 -6.12 -0.44 -6.41
N LEU A 137 -4.79 -0.56 -6.43
CA LEU A 137 -3.91 0.20 -7.31
C LEU A 137 -3.69 -0.46 -8.67
N TRP A 138 -4.02 -1.74 -8.84
CA TRP A 138 -3.84 -2.46 -10.11
C TRP A 138 -4.41 -1.75 -11.35
N PRO A 139 -5.64 -1.18 -11.34
CA PRO A 139 -6.14 -0.44 -12.52
C PRO A 139 -5.35 0.84 -12.83
N PHE A 140 -4.67 1.43 -11.86
CA PHE A 140 -3.94 2.70 -11.99
C PHE A 140 -2.46 2.49 -12.33
N ILE A 141 -1.78 1.60 -11.60
CA ILE A 141 -0.34 1.33 -11.67
C ILE A 141 -0.05 -0.18 -11.66
N PRO A 142 -0.41 -0.90 -12.74
CA PRO A 142 -0.44 -2.36 -12.77
C PRO A 142 0.92 -3.01 -12.51
N ASP A 143 2.02 -2.41 -13.00
CA ASP A 143 3.36 -2.98 -12.79
C ASP A 143 3.78 -2.88 -11.32
N THR A 144 3.50 -1.75 -10.68
CA THR A 144 3.77 -1.51 -9.27
C THR A 144 2.91 -2.42 -8.40
N ALA A 145 1.63 -2.56 -8.71
CA ALA A 145 0.73 -3.48 -8.03
C ALA A 145 1.23 -4.93 -8.09
N ALA A 146 1.64 -5.41 -9.27
CA ALA A 146 2.22 -6.74 -9.44
C ALA A 146 3.53 -6.90 -8.65
N ARG A 147 4.38 -5.86 -8.61
CA ARG A 147 5.60 -5.86 -7.79
C ARG A 147 5.30 -5.94 -6.30
N ILE A 148 4.29 -5.23 -5.79
CA ILE A 148 3.87 -5.35 -4.38
C ILE A 148 3.40 -6.79 -4.08
N TYR A 149 2.65 -7.42 -4.99
CA TYR A 149 2.25 -8.83 -4.85
C TYR A 149 3.45 -9.78 -4.79
N LYS A 150 4.44 -9.58 -5.67
CA LYS A 150 5.70 -10.34 -5.67
C LYS A 150 6.49 -10.13 -4.37
N LEU A 151 6.56 -8.90 -3.87
CA LEU A 151 7.19 -8.57 -2.59
C LEU A 151 6.52 -9.29 -1.42
N LEU A 152 5.20 -9.43 -1.46
CA LEU A 152 4.41 -10.21 -0.50
C LEU A 152 4.55 -11.72 -0.69
N GLY A 153 5.25 -12.20 -1.73
CA GLY A 153 5.38 -13.64 -2.02
C GLY A 153 4.09 -14.26 -2.54
N LEU A 154 3.18 -13.47 -3.12
CA LEU A 154 1.91 -13.95 -3.66
C LEU A 154 2.07 -14.33 -5.14
N GLU A 155 1.36 -15.37 -5.55
CA GLU A 155 1.30 -15.80 -6.94
C GLU A 155 0.21 -15.05 -7.72
N GLY A 156 0.36 -15.02 -9.06
CA GLY A 156 -0.61 -14.39 -9.96
C GLY A 156 -0.54 -12.86 -9.97
N ILE A 157 -1.67 -12.22 -10.30
CA ILE A 157 -1.80 -10.76 -10.40
C ILE A 157 -3.01 -10.26 -9.59
N PRO A 158 -2.95 -9.05 -9.02
CA PRO A 158 -4.00 -8.51 -8.15
C PRO A 158 -5.16 -7.87 -8.94
N ASN A 159 -5.65 -8.53 -9.98
CA ASN A 159 -6.54 -7.92 -10.98
C ASN A 159 -8.05 -8.11 -10.70
N LYS A 160 -8.42 -8.76 -9.60
CA LYS A 160 -9.82 -8.96 -9.22
C LYS A 160 -10.13 -8.14 -7.98
N PHE A 161 -11.08 -7.21 -8.09
CA PHE A 161 -11.46 -6.34 -6.97
C PHE A 161 -11.89 -7.14 -5.72
N ALA A 162 -12.50 -8.31 -5.88
CA ALA A 162 -12.87 -9.19 -4.76
C ALA A 162 -11.66 -9.62 -3.89
N MET A 163 -10.44 -9.59 -4.45
CA MET A 163 -9.22 -9.86 -3.69
C MET A 163 -8.89 -8.74 -2.69
N ALA A 164 -9.55 -7.58 -2.74
CA ALA A 164 -9.37 -6.51 -1.75
C ALA A 164 -10.08 -6.79 -0.40
N ALA A 165 -10.77 -7.93 -0.24
CA ALA A 165 -11.34 -8.35 1.03
C ALA A 165 -10.23 -8.60 2.07
N TRP A 166 -10.45 -8.16 3.31
CA TRP A 166 -9.52 -8.40 4.43
C TRP A 166 -9.34 -9.90 4.74
N GLY A 167 -8.17 -10.27 5.23
CA GLY A 167 -7.86 -11.63 5.67
C GLY A 167 -7.18 -12.51 4.63
N GLY A 168 -6.58 -11.93 3.58
CA GLY A 168 -6.03 -12.70 2.46
C GLY A 168 -4.61 -13.24 2.65
N LEU A 169 -3.91 -12.85 3.73
CA LEU A 169 -2.58 -13.41 4.07
C LEU A 169 -2.70 -14.50 5.14
N PRO A 170 -2.37 -15.76 4.85
CA PRO A 170 -2.43 -16.82 5.85
C PRO A 170 -1.25 -16.73 6.83
N GLN A 171 -1.46 -17.21 8.07
CA GLN A 171 -0.40 -17.34 9.05
C GLN A 171 0.74 -18.20 8.50
N GLY A 172 1.98 -17.77 8.74
CA GLY A 172 3.19 -18.49 8.35
C GLY A 172 3.57 -18.30 6.88
N HIS A 173 2.75 -17.61 6.09
CA HIS A 173 3.06 -17.22 4.71
C HIS A 173 4.42 -16.52 4.63
N GLN A 174 5.23 -16.89 3.64
CA GLN A 174 6.57 -16.33 3.47
C GLN A 174 6.53 -15.21 2.44
N ILE A 175 6.93 -14.01 2.84
CA ILE A 175 7.08 -12.90 1.90
C ILE A 175 8.26 -13.11 0.95
N GLY A 176 8.20 -12.44 -0.20
CA GLY A 176 9.21 -12.49 -1.25
C GLY A 176 10.47 -11.69 -0.94
N GLN A 177 11.34 -11.60 -1.95
CA GLN A 177 12.56 -10.81 -1.86
C GLN A 177 12.25 -9.32 -1.95
N LEU A 178 12.70 -8.55 -0.94
CA LEU A 178 12.50 -7.11 -0.89
C LEU A 178 13.31 -6.38 -1.97
N GLU A 179 12.69 -5.38 -2.59
CA GLU A 179 13.27 -4.46 -3.56
C GLU A 179 12.63 -3.07 -3.38
N VAL A 180 13.30 -2.03 -3.85
CA VAL A 180 12.77 -0.67 -3.80
C VAL A 180 11.75 -0.46 -4.92
N LEU A 181 10.50 -0.12 -4.57
CA LEU A 181 9.44 0.15 -5.55
C LEU A 181 9.72 1.38 -6.39
N PHE A 182 10.04 2.50 -5.74
CA PHE A 182 10.26 3.80 -6.36
C PHE A 182 11.66 4.32 -5.99
N PRO A 183 12.69 4.02 -6.79
CA PRO A 183 14.01 4.58 -6.53
C PRO A 183 13.95 6.10 -6.61
N ARG A 184 14.69 6.77 -5.73
CA ARG A 184 14.91 8.21 -5.86
C ARG A 184 15.71 8.40 -7.16
N LYS A 185 15.15 9.16 -8.10
CA LYS A 185 15.95 9.62 -9.23
C LYS A 185 16.88 10.69 -8.68
N ASP A 186 18.19 10.47 -8.82
CA ASP A 186 19.15 11.54 -8.64
C ASP A 186 18.82 12.63 -9.68
N ARG A 187 18.97 13.90 -9.26
CA ARG A 187 18.59 15.09 -10.03
C ARG A 187 19.18 15.10 -11.43
#